data_AF-L0B1D3-F1
#
_entry.id   AF-L0B1D3-F1
#
_cell.length_a   1.000
_cell.length_b   1.000
_cell.length_c   1.000
_cell.angle_alpha   90.00
_cell.angle_beta   90.00
_cell.angle_gamma   90.00
#
_symmetry.space_group_name_H-M   'P 1'
#
loop_
_entity.id
_entity.type
_entity.pdbx_description
1 polymer ?
#
loop_
_entity_poly.entity_id
_entity_poly.type
_entity_poly.pdbx_seq_one_letter_code
_entity_poly.pdbx_strand_id
1 'polypeptide(L)'
;MYDHNTYSQPEASSISYNHSENTGNSDSKASAPSHEINTQTITPEQMAMIQQYNYLNYYNQGYYAIPEAGQFEGIQRCHMHSKPDLNCKFCRKYKSSVHEISRLAQQKQSIQTLEEKRNTIQMTNSTTYNLNNLLRNNILASEYYKSLFSMQTFQDVVNELIQYGTHAEPYCSTATRAPSTLFCCLYKFFTMKLTEKQMYSLLDNSKSPYPRCCGLLYLRYVLPPDKLWNCQCR
;
A
#
# COMPACT_ATOMS: atom_id res chain seq x y z
N MET A 1 19.49 1.20 -60.53
CA MET A 1 18.51 2.27 -60.76
C MET A 1 18.13 2.82 -59.41
N TYR A 2 18.68 4.00 -59.12
CA TYR A 2 18.32 4.81 -57.96
C TYR A 2 16.95 5.42 -58.24
N ASP A 3 16.05 5.42 -57.26
CA ASP A 3 15.02 6.44 -57.20
C ASP A 3 14.99 7.05 -55.80
N HIS A 4 15.39 8.32 -55.80
CA HIS A 4 15.17 9.31 -54.78
C HIS A 4 13.67 9.40 -54.45
N ASN A 5 13.35 9.57 -53.17
CA ASN A 5 12.31 10.55 -52.87
C ASN A 5 12.69 11.38 -51.66
N THR A 6 12.50 12.68 -51.87
CA THR A 6 13.05 13.83 -51.17
C THR A 6 11.90 14.56 -50.47
N TYR A 7 12.26 15.40 -49.48
CA TYR A 7 11.46 16.52 -48.94
C TYR A 7 10.41 16.15 -47.85
N SER A 8 10.27 16.80 -46.69
CA SER A 8 10.99 17.90 -46.04
C SER A 8 10.54 18.06 -44.58
N GLN A 9 11.47 18.53 -43.73
CA GLN A 9 11.16 19.14 -42.43
C GLN A 9 10.72 20.61 -42.63
N PRO A 10 10.00 21.19 -41.66
CA PRO A 10 10.13 22.61 -41.36
C PRO A 10 10.70 22.84 -39.95
N GLU A 11 11.86 23.50 -39.98
CA GLU A 11 12.45 24.55 -39.14
C GLU A 11 12.03 24.80 -37.69
N ALA A 12 13.10 25.08 -36.93
CA ALA A 12 13.15 25.55 -35.56
C ALA A 12 12.80 27.04 -35.45
N SER A 13 12.11 27.40 -34.37
CA SER A 13 12.02 28.78 -33.89
C SER A 13 12.59 28.84 -32.47
N SER A 14 13.76 29.46 -32.39
CA SER A 14 14.52 29.89 -31.22
C SER A 14 13.72 30.86 -30.34
N ILE A 15 13.66 30.61 -29.03
CA ILE A 15 13.48 31.68 -28.03
C ILE A 15 14.48 31.48 -26.88
N SER A 16 15.18 32.56 -26.62
CA SER A 16 16.34 32.85 -25.78
C SER A 16 16.21 32.53 -24.29
N TYR A 17 17.31 32.01 -23.73
CA TYR A 17 17.69 32.20 -22.34
C TYR A 17 17.91 33.70 -22.05
N ASN A 18 17.32 34.20 -20.97
CA ASN A 18 17.82 35.40 -20.31
C ASN A 18 18.01 35.11 -18.82
N HIS A 19 19.29 35.13 -18.46
CA HIS A 19 19.79 35.24 -17.10
C HIS A 19 19.85 36.75 -16.80
N SER A 20 19.20 37.20 -15.73
CA SER A 20 19.53 38.49 -15.14
C SER A 20 19.34 38.41 -13.63
N GLU A 21 20.47 38.54 -12.96
CA GLU A 21 20.57 38.79 -11.53
C GLU A 21 20.10 40.21 -11.19
N ASN A 22 19.55 40.32 -9.98
CA ASN A 22 20.04 41.19 -8.91
C ASN A 22 19.14 42.34 -8.40
N THR A 23 19.20 42.42 -7.06
CA THR A 23 18.95 43.55 -6.15
C THR A 23 17.52 43.91 -5.76
N GLY A 24 17.25 43.93 -4.44
CA GLY A 24 16.04 44.52 -3.89
C GLY A 24 15.62 43.99 -2.52
N ASN A 25 16.38 44.34 -1.49
CA ASN A 25 16.17 44.07 -0.07
C ASN A 25 14.82 44.63 0.48
N SER A 26 14.14 43.88 1.34
CA SER A 26 13.47 44.39 2.57
C SER A 26 12.75 43.27 3.35
N ASP A 27 13.36 42.91 4.48
CA ASP A 27 12.75 42.75 5.79
C ASP A 27 11.35 42.14 5.92
N SER A 28 11.26 40.97 6.57
CA SER A 28 10.61 40.83 7.89
C SER A 28 10.62 39.39 8.44
N LYS A 29 11.38 39.23 9.53
CA LYS A 29 11.04 38.52 10.78
C LYS A 29 10.37 37.13 10.71
N ALA A 30 11.11 36.10 11.11
CA ALA A 30 10.81 35.32 12.32
C ALA A 30 12.00 34.39 12.67
N SER A 31 12.68 34.71 13.76
CA SER A 31 13.81 33.97 14.32
C SER A 31 13.37 32.63 14.92
N ALA A 32 14.11 31.57 14.62
CA ALA A 32 14.10 30.33 15.39
C ALA A 32 14.92 30.52 16.68
N PRO A 33 14.46 30.11 17.87
CA PRO A 33 15.31 30.07 19.05
C PRO A 33 16.00 28.71 19.16
N SER A 34 17.33 28.77 19.13
CA SER A 34 18.27 27.73 19.54
C SER A 34 18.09 27.36 21.02
N HIS A 35 18.15 26.06 21.29
CA HIS A 35 18.15 25.46 22.62
C HIS A 35 19.32 25.95 23.48
N GLU A 36 19.03 26.61 24.60
CA GLU A 36 19.90 26.64 25.77
C GLU A 36 19.43 25.58 26.77
N ILE A 37 20.33 24.65 27.13
CA ILE A 37 20.09 23.62 28.14
C ILE A 37 20.21 24.29 29.51
N ASN A 38 19.06 24.62 30.11
CA ASN A 38 19.00 25.09 31.50
C ASN A 38 19.04 23.89 32.45
N THR A 39 20.21 23.63 33.05
CA THR A 39 20.38 22.59 34.08
C THR A 39 19.85 23.13 35.41
N GLN A 40 18.53 23.06 35.62
CA GLN A 40 17.95 23.32 36.93
C GLN A 40 18.20 22.12 37.85
N THR A 41 19.00 22.32 38.89
CA THR A 41 19.18 21.39 40.00
C THR A 41 17.85 21.12 40.69
N ILE A 42 17.35 19.90 40.53
CA ILE A 42 16.08 19.40 41.07
C ILE A 42 16.22 19.33 42.60
N THR A 43 15.31 19.97 43.34
CA THR A 43 15.30 19.86 44.81
C THR A 43 14.79 18.48 45.24
N PRO A 44 15.19 17.95 46.42
CA PRO A 44 14.72 16.64 46.91
C PRO A 44 13.18 16.52 46.97
N GLU A 45 12.47 17.62 47.19
CA GLU A 45 11.00 17.70 47.16
C GLU A 45 10.41 17.55 45.74
N GLN A 46 11.05 18.14 44.73
CA GLN A 46 10.64 17.99 43.33
C GLN A 46 10.89 16.56 42.83
N MET A 47 11.93 15.89 43.34
CA MET A 47 12.24 14.49 43.05
C MET A 47 11.18 13.53 43.62
N ALA A 48 10.59 13.85 44.78
CA ALA A 48 9.50 13.07 45.37
C ALA A 48 8.19 13.18 44.56
N MET A 49 7.88 14.36 44.02
CA MET A 49 6.71 14.53 43.13
C MET A 49 6.88 13.84 41.77
N ILE A 50 8.10 13.82 41.20
CA ILE A 50 8.41 13.08 39.97
C ILE A 50 8.31 11.56 40.22
N GLN A 51 8.73 11.06 41.39
CA GLN A 51 8.54 9.65 41.74
C GLN A 51 7.06 9.28 41.91
N GLN A 52 6.24 10.16 42.49
CA GLN A 52 4.79 9.94 42.62
C GLN A 52 4.10 9.89 41.24
N TYR A 53 4.50 10.74 40.30
CA TYR A 53 3.98 10.71 38.92
C TYR A 53 4.46 9.48 38.12
N ASN A 54 5.69 9.01 38.37
CA ASN A 54 6.20 7.78 37.76
C ASN A 54 5.58 6.49 38.35
N TYR A 55 5.16 6.51 39.62
CA TYR A 55 4.51 5.35 40.25
C TYR A 55 3.09 5.07 39.73
N LEU A 56 2.41 6.10 39.22
CA LEU A 56 1.09 5.96 38.59
C LEU A 56 1.15 5.41 37.16
N ASN A 57 2.32 5.47 36.49
CA ASN A 57 2.50 4.95 35.13
C ASN A 57 2.88 3.46 35.06
N TYR A 58 3.28 2.83 36.18
CA TYR A 58 3.60 1.39 36.18
C TYR A 58 2.35 0.49 36.30
N TYR A 59 1.20 1.04 36.71
CA TYR A 59 -0.07 0.30 36.82
C TYR A 59 -1.09 0.61 35.73
N ASN A 60 -0.71 1.37 34.70
CA ASN A 60 -1.62 1.75 33.61
C ASN A 60 -1.10 1.38 32.21
N GLN A 61 -0.54 0.18 32.04
CA GLN A 61 -0.47 -0.45 30.72
C GLN A 61 -1.82 -1.09 30.39
N GLY A 62 -2.78 -0.21 30.07
CA GLY A 62 -3.99 -0.57 29.35
C GLY A 62 -3.64 -0.94 27.91
N TYR A 63 -3.67 -2.23 27.62
CA TYR A 63 -4.07 -2.74 26.31
C TYR A 63 -5.06 -3.88 26.54
N TYR A 64 -6.22 -3.54 27.09
CA TYR A 64 -7.40 -4.35 26.83
C TYR A 64 -7.86 -3.95 25.43
N ALA A 65 -7.32 -4.62 24.40
CA ALA A 65 -8.02 -4.70 23.14
C ALA A 65 -9.44 -5.13 23.48
N ILE A 66 -10.45 -4.31 23.19
CA ILE A 66 -11.85 -4.64 23.45
C ILE A 66 -12.19 -5.76 22.47
N PRO A 67 -12.33 -7.02 22.90
CA PRO A 67 -12.59 -8.11 21.97
C PRO A 67 -14.05 -8.09 21.57
N GLU A 68 -14.32 -8.51 20.33
CA GLU A 68 -15.65 -8.57 19.73
C GLU A 68 -16.68 -9.28 20.63
N ALA A 69 -17.93 -8.81 20.60
CA ALA A 69 -19.06 -9.35 21.34
C ALA A 69 -19.41 -10.77 20.86
N GLY A 70 -18.70 -11.77 21.40
CA GLY A 70 -18.85 -13.19 21.06
C GLY A 70 -17.72 -14.06 21.61
N GLN A 71 -16.53 -13.49 21.84
CA GLN A 71 -15.37 -14.26 22.36
C GLN A 71 -15.46 -14.60 23.86
N PHE A 72 -16.47 -14.09 24.57
CA PHE A 72 -16.64 -14.28 26.02
C PHE A 72 -17.77 -15.24 26.40
N GLU A 73 -18.39 -15.93 25.45
CA GLU A 73 -19.41 -16.94 25.77
C GLU A 73 -18.83 -18.00 26.73
N GLY A 74 -19.36 -18.05 27.95
CA GLY A 74 -18.94 -18.99 28.99
C GLY A 74 -17.89 -18.47 30.00
N ILE A 75 -17.34 -17.25 29.83
CA ILE A 75 -16.30 -16.72 30.72
C ILE A 75 -16.94 -15.94 31.88
N GLN A 76 -17.03 -16.61 33.03
CA GLN A 76 -17.68 -16.06 34.22
C GLN A 76 -16.83 -14.95 34.84
N ARG A 77 -17.43 -13.76 34.99
CA ARG A 77 -16.87 -12.65 35.77
C ARG A 77 -17.12 -12.90 37.24
N CYS A 78 -16.22 -12.40 38.09
CA CYS A 78 -16.48 -12.42 39.53
C CYS A 78 -17.61 -11.45 39.86
N HIS A 79 -18.64 -11.94 40.55
CA HIS A 79 -19.76 -11.11 41.02
C HIS A 79 -19.50 -10.42 42.37
N MET A 80 -18.40 -10.78 43.04
CA MET A 80 -18.07 -10.26 44.37
C MET A 80 -17.13 -9.05 44.36
N HIS A 81 -16.40 -8.83 43.26
CA HIS A 81 -15.49 -7.70 43.15
C HIS A 81 -15.81 -6.88 41.91
N SER A 82 -16.12 -5.60 42.12
CA SER A 82 -16.26 -4.63 41.02
C SER A 82 -14.92 -4.33 40.32
N LYS A 83 -13.78 -4.63 40.95
CA LYS A 83 -12.44 -4.56 40.37
C LYS A 83 -11.72 -5.90 40.54
N PRO A 84 -10.89 -6.37 39.57
CA PRO A 84 -10.23 -7.68 39.68
C PRO A 84 -9.27 -7.75 40.89
N ASP A 85 -9.49 -8.73 41.77
CA ASP A 85 -8.59 -9.06 42.87
C ASP A 85 -7.73 -10.30 42.52
N LEU A 86 -6.42 -10.21 42.73
CA LEU A 86 -5.47 -11.30 42.45
C LEU A 86 -5.55 -12.46 43.45
N ASN A 87 -6.07 -12.21 44.65
CA ASN A 87 -6.31 -13.24 45.66
C ASN A 87 -7.64 -13.99 45.42
N CYS A 88 -8.55 -13.41 44.64
CA CYS A 88 -9.81 -14.04 44.29
C CYS A 88 -9.63 -15.05 43.13
N LYS A 89 -9.99 -16.32 43.38
CA LYS A 89 -9.94 -17.40 42.39
C LYS A 89 -10.71 -17.06 41.09
N PHE A 90 -11.87 -16.44 41.20
CA PHE A 90 -12.71 -16.07 40.04
C PHE A 90 -12.11 -14.92 39.24
N CYS A 91 -11.63 -13.86 39.90
CA CYS A 91 -10.95 -12.74 39.24
C CYS A 91 -9.64 -13.18 38.57
N ARG A 92 -8.86 -14.06 39.22
CA ARG A 92 -7.64 -14.63 38.64
C ARG A 92 -7.96 -15.45 37.40
N LYS A 93 -8.94 -16.36 37.49
CA LYS A 93 -9.39 -17.17 36.34
C LYS A 93 -9.87 -16.30 35.18
N TYR A 94 -10.69 -15.29 35.46
CA TYR A 94 -11.16 -14.32 34.47
C TYR A 94 -9.99 -13.60 33.79
N LYS A 95 -9.03 -13.06 34.57
CA LYS A 95 -7.86 -12.36 34.04
C LYS A 95 -7.00 -13.28 33.15
N SER A 96 -6.81 -14.54 33.55
CA SER A 96 -6.09 -15.53 32.74
C SER A 96 -6.80 -15.84 31.42
N SER A 97 -8.11 -16.07 31.45
CA SER A 97 -8.89 -16.36 30.23
C SER A 97 -8.93 -15.17 29.26
N VAL A 98 -9.08 -13.95 29.76
CA VAL A 98 -9.02 -12.73 28.92
C VAL A 98 -7.65 -12.60 28.26
N HIS A 99 -6.56 -12.83 29.00
CA HIS A 99 -5.20 -12.76 28.46
C HIS A 99 -4.93 -13.83 27.40
N GLU A 100 -5.43 -15.06 27.61
CA GLU A 100 -5.31 -16.15 26.66
C GLU A 100 -6.06 -15.87 25.35
N ILE A 101 -7.27 -15.30 25.42
CA ILE A 101 -8.04 -14.88 24.25
C ILE A 101 -7.30 -13.80 23.45
N SER A 102 -6.78 -12.77 24.14
CA SER A 102 -5.98 -11.73 23.47
C SER A 102 -4.74 -12.32 22.79
N ARG A 103 -4.06 -13.28 23.42
CA ARG A 103 -2.89 -13.97 22.83
C ARG A 103 -3.27 -14.79 21.60
N LEU A 104 -4.37 -15.56 21.66
CA LEU A 104 -4.86 -16.35 20.54
C LEU A 104 -5.34 -15.47 19.38
N ALA A 105 -5.95 -14.32 19.67
CA ALA A 105 -6.35 -13.34 18.65
C ALA A 105 -5.12 -12.74 17.93
N GLN A 106 -4.07 -12.37 18.68
CA GLN A 106 -2.80 -11.91 18.11
C GLN A 106 -2.12 -12.99 17.26
N GLN A 107 -2.17 -14.25 17.71
CA GLN A 107 -1.61 -15.37 16.94
C GLN A 107 -2.40 -15.65 15.65
N LYS A 108 -3.74 -15.57 15.68
CA LYS A 108 -4.56 -15.69 14.47
C LYS A 108 -4.27 -14.57 13.48
N GLN A 109 -4.18 -13.31 13.95
CA GLN A 109 -3.84 -12.18 13.09
C GLN A 109 -2.47 -12.35 12.44
N SER A 110 -1.46 -12.81 13.19
CA SER A 110 -0.12 -13.01 12.64
C SER A 110 -0.07 -14.13 11.61
N ILE A 111 -0.79 -15.25 11.83
CA ILE A 111 -0.91 -16.34 10.86
C ILE A 111 -1.64 -15.85 9.60
N GLN A 112 -2.75 -15.14 9.75
CA GLN A 112 -3.53 -14.60 8.63
C GLN A 112 -2.68 -13.64 7.77
N THR A 113 -1.92 -12.75 8.39
CA THR A 113 -1.02 -11.83 7.67
C THR A 113 0.10 -12.60 6.92
N LEU A 114 0.59 -13.70 7.49
CA LEU A 114 1.59 -14.54 6.83
C LEU A 114 1.00 -15.31 5.65
N GLU A 115 -0.21 -15.85 5.78
CA GLU A 115 -0.92 -16.52 4.69
C GLU A 115 -1.26 -15.56 3.55
N GLU A 116 -1.73 -14.34 3.85
CA GLU A 116 -1.96 -13.29 2.86
C GLU A 116 -0.68 -12.93 2.09
N LYS A 117 0.46 -12.85 2.79
CA LYS A 117 1.77 -12.63 2.15
C LYS A 117 2.22 -13.83 1.31
N ARG A 118 1.88 -15.06 1.69
CA ARG A 118 2.22 -16.28 0.92
C ARG A 118 1.33 -16.45 -0.31
N ASN A 119 0.09 -15.96 -0.24
CA ASN A 119 -0.90 -16.13 -1.30
C ASN A 119 -0.83 -15.05 -2.39
N THR A 120 0.00 -14.01 -2.23
CA THR A 120 0.26 -13.00 -3.26
C THR A 120 1.39 -13.42 -4.18
N ILE A 121 1.27 -13.07 -5.47
CA ILE A 121 2.31 -13.36 -6.46
C ILE A 121 3.55 -12.54 -6.12
N GLN A 122 4.68 -13.22 -5.93
CA GLN A 122 5.94 -12.55 -5.64
C GLN A 122 6.42 -11.73 -6.83
N MET A 123 6.80 -10.48 -6.57
CA MET A 123 7.27 -9.53 -7.59
C MET A 123 8.76 -9.30 -7.44
N THR A 124 9.52 -9.39 -8.54
CA THR A 124 10.97 -9.10 -8.57
C THR A 124 11.28 -7.62 -8.30
N ASN A 125 10.40 -6.72 -8.74
CA ASN A 125 10.49 -5.28 -8.48
C ASN A 125 9.12 -4.73 -8.11
N SER A 126 8.96 -4.30 -6.86
CA SER A 126 7.68 -3.76 -6.35
C SER A 126 7.54 -2.25 -6.53
N THR A 127 8.58 -1.55 -6.99
CA THR A 127 8.59 -0.08 -7.11
C THR A 127 8.22 0.37 -8.52
N THR A 128 8.85 -0.24 -9.52
CA THR A 128 8.64 0.10 -10.94
C THR A 128 7.90 -1.00 -11.70
N TYR A 129 7.75 -2.19 -11.12
CA TYR A 129 7.15 -3.37 -11.76
C TYR A 129 7.81 -3.74 -13.09
N ASN A 130 9.08 -3.36 -13.27
CA ASN A 130 9.83 -3.53 -14.52
C ASN A 130 9.19 -2.84 -15.74
N LEU A 131 8.33 -1.84 -15.52
CA LEU A 131 7.80 -0.99 -16.58
C LEU A 131 8.78 0.10 -16.98
N ASN A 132 8.74 0.47 -18.26
CA ASN A 132 9.47 1.63 -18.74
C ASN A 132 9.00 2.92 -18.04
N ASN A 133 9.93 3.78 -17.63
CA ASN A 133 9.62 5.00 -16.87
C ASN A 133 8.70 5.96 -17.63
N LEU A 134 8.88 6.14 -18.94
CA LEU A 134 8.03 7.01 -19.75
C LEU A 134 6.59 6.48 -19.77
N LEU A 135 6.42 5.18 -20.04
CA LEU A 135 5.11 4.54 -20.04
C LEU A 135 4.44 4.65 -18.66
N ARG A 136 5.17 4.35 -17.59
CA ARG A 136 4.68 4.49 -16.21
C ARG A 136 4.21 5.92 -15.93
N ASN A 137 5.01 6.92 -16.30
CA ASN A 137 4.64 8.31 -16.07
C ASN A 137 3.40 8.72 -16.87
N ASN A 138 3.27 8.25 -18.11
CA ASN A 138 2.08 8.48 -18.92
C ASN A 138 0.83 7.82 -18.32
N ILE A 139 0.95 6.58 -17.81
CA ILE A 139 -0.14 5.89 -17.09
C ILE A 139 -0.58 6.70 -15.87
N LEU A 140 0.37 7.08 -15.00
CA LEU A 140 0.07 7.83 -13.78
C LEU A 140 -0.54 9.22 -14.06
N ALA A 141 -0.15 9.85 -15.17
CA ALA A 141 -0.70 11.14 -15.58
C ALA A 141 -2.11 11.02 -16.20
N SER A 142 -2.43 9.88 -16.80
CA SER A 142 -3.69 9.68 -17.54
C SER A 142 -4.93 9.81 -16.66
N GLU A 143 -5.97 10.44 -17.21
CA GLU A 143 -7.27 10.58 -16.55
C GLU A 143 -7.98 9.23 -16.40
N TYR A 144 -7.83 8.36 -17.41
CA TYR A 144 -8.36 7.01 -17.37
C TYR A 144 -7.80 6.20 -16.20
N TYR A 145 -6.50 6.20 -15.96
CA TYR A 145 -5.94 5.50 -14.80
C TYR A 145 -6.46 6.06 -13.46
N LYS A 146 -6.63 7.39 -13.37
CA LYS A 146 -7.18 8.03 -12.16
C LYS A 146 -8.63 7.61 -11.89
N SER A 147 -9.44 7.41 -12.93
CA SER A 147 -10.83 6.94 -12.76
C SER A 147 -10.89 5.52 -12.16
N LEU A 148 -9.89 4.67 -12.45
CA LEU A 148 -9.76 3.32 -11.87
C LEU A 148 -9.53 3.33 -10.34
N PHE A 149 -9.28 4.47 -9.70
CA PHE A 149 -9.17 4.55 -8.24
C PHE A 149 -10.51 4.31 -7.53
N SER A 150 -11.61 4.60 -8.20
CA SER A 150 -12.95 4.28 -7.70
C SER A 150 -13.22 2.78 -7.62
N MET A 151 -12.55 1.98 -8.46
CA MET A 151 -12.64 0.53 -8.49
C MET A 151 -11.73 -0.07 -7.40
N GLN A 152 -12.34 -0.59 -6.34
CA GLN A 152 -11.60 -1.16 -5.20
C GLN A 152 -11.47 -2.68 -5.30
N THR A 153 -12.40 -3.35 -5.97
CA THR A 153 -12.38 -4.82 -6.05
C THR A 153 -11.69 -5.30 -7.31
N PHE A 154 -11.11 -6.49 -7.22
CA PHE A 154 -10.50 -7.17 -8.37
C PHE A 154 -11.50 -7.36 -9.52
N GLN A 155 -12.73 -7.73 -9.18
CA GLN A 155 -13.78 -8.02 -10.17
C GLN A 155 -14.19 -6.76 -10.95
N ASP A 156 -14.22 -5.59 -10.30
CA ASP A 156 -14.56 -4.33 -10.97
C ASP A 156 -13.56 -4.01 -12.08
N VAL A 157 -12.25 -4.13 -11.78
CA VAL A 157 -11.19 -3.89 -12.77
C VAL A 157 -11.20 -4.94 -13.89
N VAL A 158 -11.56 -6.20 -13.57
CA VAL A 158 -11.74 -7.25 -14.59
C VAL A 158 -12.91 -6.92 -15.50
N ASN A 159 -14.04 -6.47 -14.96
CA ASN A 159 -15.21 -6.10 -15.76
C ASN A 159 -14.93 -4.90 -16.66
N GLU A 160 -14.22 -3.89 -16.14
CA GLU A 160 -13.73 -2.75 -16.92
C GLU A 160 -12.88 -3.23 -18.11
N LEU A 161 -11.94 -4.15 -17.86
CA LEU A 161 -11.06 -4.70 -18.90
C LEU A 161 -11.83 -5.55 -19.92
N ILE A 162 -12.87 -6.27 -19.51
CA ILE A 162 -13.75 -7.02 -20.41
C ILE A 162 -14.52 -6.06 -21.32
N GLN A 163 -15.03 -4.96 -20.75
CA GLN A 163 -15.92 -4.04 -21.45
C GLN A 163 -15.16 -3.09 -22.40
N TYR A 164 -14.00 -2.58 -21.99
CA TYR A 164 -13.28 -1.52 -22.70
C TYR A 164 -11.89 -1.92 -23.20
N GLY A 165 -11.45 -3.15 -22.95
CA GLY A 165 -10.22 -3.69 -23.55
C GLY A 165 -10.37 -3.81 -25.08
N THR A 166 -9.39 -3.32 -25.83
CA THR A 166 -9.41 -3.32 -27.31
C THR A 166 -8.12 -3.81 -27.96
N HIS A 167 -6.97 -3.67 -27.29
CA HIS A 167 -5.68 -4.17 -27.76
C HIS A 167 -4.72 -4.40 -26.58
N ALA A 168 -3.67 -5.18 -26.82
CA ALA A 168 -2.63 -5.49 -25.82
C ALA A 168 -1.34 -4.67 -26.01
N GLU A 169 -1.38 -3.62 -26.83
CA GLU A 169 -0.26 -2.69 -26.99
C GLU A 169 -0.20 -1.66 -25.84
N PRO A 170 0.99 -1.15 -25.47
CA PRO A 170 1.14 -0.18 -24.38
C PRO A 170 0.49 1.17 -24.65
N TYR A 171 0.46 1.60 -25.90
CA TYR A 171 -0.07 2.90 -26.31
C TYR A 171 -1.26 2.72 -27.26
N CYS A 172 -2.18 3.66 -27.23
CA CYS A 172 -3.29 3.72 -28.18
C CYS A 172 -2.77 4.02 -29.59
N SER A 173 -3.28 3.31 -30.60
CA SER A 173 -2.83 3.46 -31.99
C SER A 173 -3.08 4.87 -32.56
N THR A 174 -4.09 5.57 -32.05
CA THR A 174 -4.48 6.91 -32.50
C THR A 174 -3.76 8.06 -31.80
N ALA A 175 -3.09 7.80 -30.67
CA ALA A 175 -2.39 8.82 -29.89
C ALA A 175 -1.11 8.24 -29.30
N THR A 176 0.03 8.64 -29.87
CA THR A 176 1.35 8.00 -29.68
C THR A 176 1.89 7.99 -28.24
N ARG A 177 1.26 8.71 -27.30
CA ARG A 177 1.66 8.76 -25.89
C ARG A 177 0.55 8.40 -24.91
N ALA A 178 -0.69 8.24 -25.38
CA ALA A 178 -1.80 7.85 -24.53
C ALA A 178 -1.68 6.36 -24.19
N PRO A 179 -1.63 5.98 -22.90
CA PRO A 179 -1.57 4.58 -22.52
C PRO A 179 -2.89 3.88 -22.86
N SER A 180 -2.81 2.59 -23.22
CA SER A 180 -4.00 1.80 -23.49
C SER A 180 -4.78 1.48 -22.22
N THR A 181 -6.08 1.20 -22.39
CA THR A 181 -6.95 0.68 -21.33
C THR A 181 -6.33 -0.52 -20.63
N LEU A 182 -5.83 -1.48 -21.41
CA LEU A 182 -5.22 -2.70 -20.89
C LEU A 182 -4.01 -2.38 -20.00
N PHE A 183 -3.13 -1.47 -20.41
CA PHE A 183 -1.95 -1.12 -19.62
C PHE A 183 -2.28 -0.29 -18.38
N CYS A 184 -3.36 0.50 -18.40
CA CYS A 184 -3.86 1.17 -17.20
C CYS A 184 -4.42 0.16 -16.18
N CYS A 185 -5.23 -0.80 -16.63
CA CYS A 185 -5.72 -1.89 -15.77
C CYS A 185 -4.58 -2.79 -15.27
N LEU A 186 -3.59 -3.09 -16.11
CA LEU A 186 -2.40 -3.85 -15.72
C LEU A 186 -1.65 -3.16 -14.59
N TYR A 187 -1.42 -1.84 -14.70
CA TYR A 187 -0.76 -1.08 -13.65
C TYR A 187 -1.59 -1.06 -12.36
N LYS A 188 -2.92 -0.92 -12.48
CA LYS A 188 -3.83 -1.04 -11.33
C LYS A 188 -3.67 -2.40 -10.64
N PHE A 189 -3.61 -3.50 -11.38
CA PHE A 189 -3.36 -4.82 -10.80
C PHE A 189 -2.00 -4.95 -10.12
N PHE A 190 -0.94 -4.29 -10.61
CA PHE A 190 0.34 -4.25 -9.90
C PHE A 190 0.19 -3.63 -8.51
N THR A 191 -0.51 -2.50 -8.42
CA THR A 191 -0.74 -1.82 -7.13
C THR A 191 -1.62 -2.63 -6.17
N MET A 192 -2.54 -3.44 -6.70
CA MET A 192 -3.42 -4.31 -5.91
C MET A 192 -2.76 -5.61 -5.44
N LYS A 193 -1.59 -5.97 -5.98
CA LYS A 193 -0.83 -7.20 -5.65
C LYS A 193 -1.69 -8.46 -5.68
N LEU A 194 -1.95 -8.95 -6.90
CA LEU A 194 -2.84 -10.08 -7.12
C LEU A 194 -2.38 -11.36 -6.38
N THR A 195 -3.38 -12.09 -5.90
CA THR A 195 -3.20 -13.45 -5.39
C THR A 195 -3.12 -14.46 -6.52
N GLU A 196 -2.58 -15.65 -6.25
CA GLU A 196 -2.54 -16.73 -7.24
C GLU A 196 -3.94 -17.08 -7.75
N LYS A 197 -4.94 -17.15 -6.86
CA LYS A 197 -6.34 -17.42 -7.24
C LYS A 197 -6.92 -16.36 -8.17
N GLN A 198 -6.65 -15.09 -7.90
CA GLN A 198 -7.08 -13.98 -8.76
C GLN A 198 -6.40 -14.07 -10.13
N MET A 199 -5.12 -14.46 -10.18
CA MET A 199 -4.42 -14.68 -11.43
C MET A 199 -5.03 -15.82 -12.24
N TYR A 200 -5.30 -16.98 -11.64
CA TYR A 200 -6.00 -18.07 -12.32
C TYR A 200 -7.35 -17.62 -12.85
N SER A 201 -8.14 -16.90 -12.03
CA SER A 201 -9.41 -16.32 -12.48
C SER A 201 -9.28 -15.36 -13.66
N LEU A 202 -8.14 -14.69 -13.81
CA LEU A 202 -7.86 -13.78 -14.93
C LEU A 202 -7.47 -14.55 -16.20
N LEU A 203 -6.68 -15.62 -16.05
CA LEU A 203 -6.22 -16.50 -17.13
C LEU A 203 -7.31 -17.45 -17.66
N ASP A 204 -8.25 -17.86 -16.82
CA ASP A 204 -9.38 -18.73 -17.19
C ASP A 204 -10.58 -17.95 -17.74
N ASN A 205 -10.46 -16.63 -17.88
CA ASN A 205 -11.57 -15.78 -18.30
C ASN A 205 -11.94 -16.03 -19.77
N SER A 206 -13.14 -16.56 -20.00
CA SER A 206 -13.68 -16.86 -21.33
C SER A 206 -14.48 -15.72 -21.96
N LYS A 207 -14.83 -14.67 -21.21
CA LYS A 207 -15.71 -13.59 -21.69
C LYS A 207 -15.03 -12.69 -22.71
N SER A 208 -13.72 -12.49 -22.56
CA SER A 208 -12.91 -11.63 -23.41
C SER A 208 -11.46 -12.13 -23.44
N PRO A 209 -10.70 -11.93 -24.54
CA PRO A 209 -9.28 -12.27 -24.57
C PRO A 209 -8.43 -11.32 -23.70
N TYR A 210 -8.86 -10.08 -23.46
CA TYR A 210 -8.03 -9.05 -22.82
C TYR A 210 -7.67 -9.33 -21.36
N PRO A 211 -8.55 -9.86 -20.49
CA PRO A 211 -8.16 -10.33 -19.16
C PRO A 211 -7.04 -11.35 -19.22
N ARG A 212 -7.12 -12.35 -20.11
CA ARG A 212 -6.07 -13.36 -20.27
C ARG A 212 -4.75 -12.73 -20.69
N CYS A 213 -4.76 -11.88 -21.73
CA CYS A 213 -3.58 -11.14 -22.16
C CYS A 213 -2.97 -10.31 -21.02
N CYS A 214 -3.80 -9.63 -20.23
CA CYS A 214 -3.35 -8.84 -19.08
C CYS A 214 -2.68 -9.71 -18.00
N GLY A 215 -3.19 -10.92 -17.74
CA GLY A 215 -2.60 -11.85 -16.78
C GLY A 215 -1.26 -12.39 -17.23
N LEU A 216 -1.16 -12.78 -18.50
CA LEU A 216 0.10 -13.20 -19.11
C LEU A 216 1.15 -12.08 -19.03
N LEU A 217 0.75 -10.84 -19.35
CA LEU A 217 1.62 -9.67 -19.24
C LEU A 217 2.03 -9.41 -17.78
N TYR A 218 1.10 -9.48 -16.83
CA TYR A 218 1.39 -9.33 -15.41
C TYR A 218 2.49 -10.29 -14.97
N LEU A 219 2.32 -11.59 -15.25
CA LEU A 219 3.31 -12.62 -14.93
C LEU A 219 4.66 -12.31 -15.59
N ARG A 220 4.64 -11.89 -16.86
CA ARG A 220 5.86 -11.53 -17.61
C ARG A 220 6.63 -10.37 -17.01
N TYR A 221 5.96 -9.40 -16.40
CA TYR A 221 6.60 -8.24 -15.77
C TYR A 221 7.09 -8.53 -14.36
N VAL A 222 6.35 -9.34 -13.58
CA VAL A 222 6.63 -9.47 -12.14
C VAL A 222 7.51 -10.68 -11.81
N LEU A 223 7.42 -11.77 -12.58
CA LEU A 223 8.14 -13.01 -12.30
C LEU A 223 9.52 -13.06 -12.98
N PRO A 224 10.51 -13.73 -12.37
CA PRO A 224 11.74 -14.08 -13.06
C PRO A 224 11.45 -15.14 -14.14
N PRO A 225 12.25 -15.20 -15.22
CA PRO A 225 12.01 -16.09 -16.36
C PRO A 225 11.95 -17.57 -15.95
N ASP A 226 12.72 -17.98 -14.94
CA ASP A 226 12.78 -19.37 -14.47
C ASP A 226 11.47 -19.87 -13.85
N LYS A 227 10.65 -18.95 -13.33
CA LYS A 227 9.37 -19.29 -12.68
C LYS A 227 8.18 -19.20 -13.61
N LEU A 228 8.34 -18.63 -14.81
CA LEU A 228 7.23 -18.37 -15.74
C LEU A 228 6.53 -19.68 -16.17
N TRP A 229 7.32 -20.69 -16.53
CA TRP A 229 6.85 -21.98 -17.05
C TRP A 229 6.06 -22.80 -16.02
N ASN A 230 6.41 -22.68 -14.74
CA ASN A 230 5.71 -23.39 -13.67
C ASN A 230 4.32 -22.81 -13.40
N CYS A 231 4.08 -21.54 -13.77
CA CYS A 231 2.80 -20.87 -13.59
C CYS A 231 1.87 -20.99 -14.80
N GLN A 232 2.39 -21.28 -16.00
CA GLN A 232 1.63 -21.27 -17.26
C GLN A 232 1.17 -22.66 -17.75
N CYS A 233 1.75 -23.75 -17.25
CA CYS A 233 1.49 -25.10 -17.74
C CYS A 233 0.53 -25.88 -16.81
N ARG A 234 -0.77 -25.62 -16.90
CA ARG A 234 -1.82 -26.58 -16.55
C ARG A 234 -2.97 -26.48 -17.53
#